data_AF-A0A383V227-F1
#
_entry.id   AF-A0A383V227-F1
#
_cell.length_a   1.000
_cell.length_b   1.000
_cell.length_c   1.000
_cell.angle_alpha   90.00
_cell.angle_beta   90.00
_cell.angle_gamma   90.00
#
_symmetry.space_group_name_H-M   'P 1'
#
loop_
_entity.id
_entity.type
_entity.pdbx_description
1 polymer ?
#
loop_
_entity_poly.entity_id
_entity_poly.type
_entity_poly.pdbx_seq_one_letter_code
_entity_poly.pdbx_strand_id
1 'polypeptide(L)'
;LELFVGLRNTIKAHVTLLIESKIRHRDISVNNIILVGPEDTTDYGGRLIDLDLATLLKSGKEQDKRGVLTGTTQFMALEILKSSYWSTGVVSKKYRHDMESFFCVLLWICI
;
A
#
# COMPACT_ATOMS: atom_id res chain seq x y z
N LEU A 1 -2.82 -21.39 0.39
CA LEU A 1 -2.68 -21.11 -1.07
C LEU A 1 -3.37 -19.79 -1.43
N GLU A 2 -4.63 -19.65 -1.04
CA GLU A 2 -5.47 -18.44 -1.24
C GLU A 2 -4.80 -17.14 -0.78
N LEU A 3 -4.19 -17.12 0.42
CA LEU A 3 -3.48 -15.96 0.93
C LEU A 3 -2.35 -15.48 0.00
N PHE A 4 -1.48 -16.39 -0.44
CA PHE A 4 -0.35 -16.04 -1.30
C PHE A 4 -0.81 -15.61 -2.70
N VAL A 5 -1.87 -16.25 -3.22
CA VAL A 5 -2.47 -15.84 -4.49
C VAL A 5 -3.10 -14.46 -4.36
N GLY A 6 -3.84 -14.22 -3.28
CA GLY A 6 -4.43 -12.94 -2.94
C GLY A 6 -3.39 -11.83 -2.83
N LEU A 7 -2.36 -12.02 -2.02
CA LEU A 7 -1.29 -11.03 -1.85
C LEU A 7 -0.57 -10.74 -3.18
N ARG A 8 -0.27 -11.77 -3.97
CA ARG A 8 0.32 -11.61 -5.32
C ARG A 8 -0.58 -10.78 -6.22
N ASN A 9 -1.88 -11.03 -6.21
CA ASN A 9 -2.85 -10.32 -7.04
C ASN A 9 -2.98 -8.86 -6.59
N THR A 10 -3.01 -8.60 -5.28
CA THR A 10 -3.02 -7.25 -4.71
C THR A 10 -1.74 -6.48 -5.05
N ILE A 11 -0.57 -7.11 -4.99
CA ILE A 11 0.71 -6.48 -5.40
C ILE A 11 0.67 -6.13 -6.89
N LYS A 12 0.16 -7.03 -7.74
CA LYS A 12 -0.04 -6.74 -9.16
C LYS A 12 -0.99 -5.56 -9.37
N ALA A 13 -2.12 -5.52 -8.67
CA ALA A 13 -3.06 -4.42 -8.73
C ALA A 13 -2.41 -3.09 -8.31
N HIS A 14 -1.59 -3.10 -7.26
CA HIS A 14 -0.80 -1.93 -6.81
C HIS A 14 0.19 -1.45 -7.89
N VAL A 15 0.91 -2.37 -8.52
CA VAL A 15 1.84 -2.05 -9.62
C VAL A 15 1.08 -1.47 -10.80
N THR A 16 -0.02 -2.08 -11.22
CA THR A 16 -0.89 -1.57 -12.30
C THR A 16 -1.40 -0.17 -11.98
N LEU A 17 -1.89 0.06 -10.76
CA LEU A 17 -2.36 1.36 -10.29
C LEU A 17 -1.28 2.46 -10.37
N LEU A 18 -0.03 2.11 -10.05
CA LEU A 18 1.11 3.01 -10.17
C LEU A 18 1.48 3.29 -11.63
N ILE A 19 1.55 2.26 -12.47
CA ILE A 19 2.09 2.38 -13.82
C ILE A 19 1.07 2.99 -14.78
N GLU A 20 -0.17 2.50 -14.77
CA GLU A 20 -1.22 2.89 -15.71
C GLU A 20 -1.97 4.13 -15.24
N SER A 21 -2.36 4.17 -13.97
CA SER A 21 -3.16 5.28 -13.43
C SER A 21 -2.30 6.39 -12.81
N LYS A 22 -0.99 6.17 -12.64
CA LYS A 22 -0.08 7.11 -11.96
C LYS A 22 -0.50 7.39 -10.51
N ILE A 23 -1.15 6.44 -9.85
CA ILE A 23 -1.66 6.59 -8.49
C ILE A 23 -0.78 5.80 -7.51
N ARG A 24 -0.37 6.45 -6.41
CA ARG A 24 0.24 5.80 -5.24
C ARG A 24 -0.79 5.56 -4.16
N HIS A 25 -0.85 4.36 -3.61
CA HIS A 25 -1.85 3.97 -2.61
C HIS A 25 -1.61 4.62 -1.24
N ARG A 26 -0.36 4.58 -0.73
CA ARG A 26 0.08 5.15 0.55
C ARG A 26 -0.51 4.55 1.83
N ASP A 27 -1.53 3.71 1.76
CA ASP A 27 -2.13 3.04 2.92
C ASP A 27 -2.35 1.55 2.70
N ILE A 28 -1.26 0.81 2.47
CA ILE A 28 -1.32 -0.65 2.41
C ILE A 28 -1.47 -1.19 3.84
N SER A 29 -2.54 -1.92 4.11
CA SER A 29 -2.84 -2.55 5.39
C SER A 29 -3.69 -3.80 5.16
N VAL A 30 -3.81 -4.67 6.17
CA VAL A 30 -4.68 -5.86 6.08
C VAL A 30 -6.15 -5.50 5.83
N ASN A 31 -6.59 -4.34 6.32
CA ASN A 31 -7.98 -3.89 6.19
C ASN A 31 -8.30 -3.39 4.77
N ASN A 32 -7.28 -3.03 4.00
CA ASN A 32 -7.42 -2.50 2.65
C ASN A 32 -7.19 -3.57 1.57
N ILE A 33 -7.09 -4.85 1.98
CA ILE A 33 -6.91 -5.99 1.09
C ILE A 33 -8.09 -6.93 1.25
N ILE A 34 -8.89 -7.07 0.20
CA ILE A 34 -10.01 -8.01 0.18
C ILE A 34 -9.59 -9.26 -0.58
N LEU A 35 -9.73 -10.41 0.08
CA LEU A 35 -9.65 -11.70 -0.59
C LEU A 35 -10.99 -11.97 -1.28
N VAL A 36 -10.93 -12.19 -2.59
CA VAL A 36 -12.09 -12.52 -3.39
C VAL A 36 -12.06 -14.03 -3.60
N GLY A 37 -13.07 -14.70 -3.03
CA GLY A 37 -13.36 -16.10 -3.32
C GLY A 37 -14.14 -16.22 -4.63
N PRO A 38 -14.17 -17.43 -5.19
CA PRO A 38 -14.92 -17.68 -6.41
C PRO A 38 -16.44 -17.60 -6.18
N GLU A 39 -17.15 -16.79 -6.98
CA GLU A 39 -18.61 -16.95 -7.15
C GLU A 39 -18.91 -17.98 -8.26
N ASP A 40 -18.16 -17.97 -9.38
CA ASP A 40 -18.34 -18.86 -10.55
C ASP A 40 -17.04 -19.21 -11.34
N THR A 41 -15.86 -18.79 -10.88
CA THR A 41 -14.56 -19.14 -11.50
C THR A 41 -13.69 -19.91 -10.52
N THR A 42 -12.58 -20.53 -10.92
CA THR A 42 -11.68 -21.22 -9.97
C THR A 42 -10.59 -20.32 -9.38
N ASP A 43 -10.65 -19.00 -9.64
CA ASP A 43 -9.53 -18.10 -9.39
C ASP A 43 -9.75 -17.25 -8.13
N TYR A 44 -9.09 -17.66 -7.04
CA TYR A 44 -9.01 -16.87 -5.81
C TYR A 44 -8.14 -15.65 -6.08
N GLY A 45 -8.60 -14.46 -5.68
CA GLY A 45 -7.94 -13.20 -5.98
C GLY A 45 -7.76 -12.31 -4.77
N GLY A 46 -6.95 -11.27 -4.93
CA GLY A 46 -6.81 -10.19 -3.97
C GLY A 46 -7.10 -8.88 -4.66
N ARG A 47 -7.91 -8.03 -4.02
CA ARG A 47 -8.21 -6.67 -4.48
C ARG A 47 -7.66 -5.68 -3.47
N LEU A 48 -7.04 -4.63 -4.01
CA LEU A 48 -6.62 -3.46 -3.24
C LEU A 48 -7.75 -2.43 -3.29
N ILE A 49 -8.19 -1.97 -2.12
CA ILE A 49 -9.27 -0.98 -1.95
C ILE A 49 -8.77 0.21 -1.13
N ASP A 50 -9.63 1.22 -0.98
CA ASP A 50 -9.39 2.44 -0.20
C ASP A 50 -8.28 3.33 -0.77
N LEU A 51 -8.69 4.29 -1.60
CA LEU A 51 -7.81 5.27 -2.23
C LEU A 51 -7.91 6.66 -1.61
N ASP A 52 -8.49 6.80 -0.41
CA ASP A 52 -8.71 8.12 0.21
C ASP A 52 -7.40 8.84 0.58
N LEU A 53 -6.36 8.04 0.87
CA LEU A 53 -5.00 8.52 1.12
C LEU A 53 -4.12 8.52 -0.13
N ALA A 54 -4.65 8.08 -1.27
CA ALA A 54 -3.89 7.95 -2.49
C ALA A 54 -3.47 9.31 -3.06
N THR A 55 -2.39 9.31 -3.85
CA THR A 55 -1.87 10.52 -4.51
C THR A 55 -1.55 10.26 -5.96
N LEU A 56 -1.89 11.21 -6.82
CA LEU A 56 -1.58 11.19 -8.24
C LEU A 56 -0.17 11.74 -8.52
N LEU A 57 0.62 11.01 -9.30
CA LEU A 57 1.92 11.41 -9.83
C LEU A 57 1.69 12.31 -11.06
N LYS A 58 1.40 13.61 -10.85
CA LYS A 58 1.40 14.60 -11.95
C LYS A 58 2.82 15.08 -12.26
N SER A 59 3.14 15.22 -13.55
CA SER A 59 4.39 15.83 -14.03
C SER A 59 4.50 17.28 -13.53
N GLY A 60 5.22 17.50 -12.43
CA GLY A 60 5.68 18.83 -12.02
C GLY A 60 5.26 19.30 -10.62
N LYS A 61 4.18 18.79 -10.03
CA LYS A 61 3.81 19.01 -8.62
C LYS A 61 3.10 17.78 -8.10
N GLU A 62 3.75 17.00 -7.23
CA GLU A 62 3.02 16.07 -6.38
C GLU A 62 1.93 16.89 -5.67
N GLN A 63 0.66 16.46 -5.70
CA GLN A 63 -0.34 17.07 -4.83
C GLN A 63 0.11 16.79 -3.40
N ASP A 64 0.62 17.86 -2.79
CA ASP A 64 1.67 17.73 -1.83
C ASP A 64 1.12 17.48 -0.44
N LYS A 65 0.78 16.22 -0.14
CA LYS A 65 0.67 15.75 1.25
C LYS A 65 2.06 15.34 1.78
N ARG A 66 3.17 16.01 1.39
CA ARG A 66 4.48 15.83 2.04
C ARG A 66 4.31 16.22 3.51
N GLY A 67 4.68 15.31 4.41
CA GLY A 67 4.75 15.59 5.85
C GLY A 67 3.50 15.27 6.64
N VAL A 68 2.35 15.00 6.00
CA VAL A 68 1.20 14.47 6.72
C VAL A 68 1.43 12.97 6.96
N LEU A 69 1.64 12.61 8.22
CA LEU A 69 1.70 11.22 8.66
C LEU A 69 0.30 10.61 8.51
N THR A 70 0.04 9.99 7.36
CA THR A 70 -1.23 9.33 7.06
C THR A 70 -1.03 7.83 6.90
N GLY A 71 -2.10 7.06 7.07
CA GLY A 71 -2.12 5.61 6.90
C GLY A 71 -1.87 4.84 8.20
N THR A 72 -1.91 3.53 8.10
CA THR A 72 -1.95 2.63 9.26
C THR A 72 -0.56 2.44 9.88
N THR A 73 -0.34 2.91 11.11
CA THR A 73 0.98 2.96 11.77
C THR A 73 1.71 1.63 11.80
N GLN A 74 1.00 0.52 12.07
CA GLN A 74 1.59 -0.83 12.16
C GLN A 74 2.16 -1.32 10.82
N PHE A 75 1.64 -0.82 9.70
CA PHE A 75 2.08 -1.19 8.35
C PHE A 75 2.94 -0.11 7.71
N MET A 76 3.31 0.94 8.45
CA MET A 76 4.06 2.06 7.91
C MET A 76 5.54 1.70 7.80
N ALA A 77 6.16 2.08 6.68
CA ALA A 77 7.59 1.91 6.46
C ALA A 77 8.44 2.55 7.58
N LEU A 78 9.50 1.86 7.98
CA LEU A 78 10.37 2.23 9.09
C LEU A 78 10.97 3.62 8.93
N GLU A 79 11.31 4.02 7.71
CA GLU A 79 11.84 5.37 7.44
C GLU A 79 10.80 6.47 7.74
N ILE A 80 9.53 6.22 7.42
CA ILE A 80 8.44 7.15 7.72
C ILE A 80 8.22 7.21 9.23
N LEU A 81 8.21 6.05 9.91
CA LEU A 81 8.08 6.00 11.38
C LEU A 81 9.25 6.71 12.09
N LYS A 82 10.49 6.47 11.64
CA LYS A 82 11.68 7.13 12.20
C LYS A 82 11.65 8.64 11.99
N SER A 83 11.27 9.09 10.81
CA SER A 83 11.08 10.51 10.51
C SER A 83 10.05 11.16 11.44
N SER A 84 8.94 10.45 11.73
CA SER A 84 7.91 10.92 12.64
C SER A 84 8.38 11.03 14.09
N TYR A 85 9.07 10.01 14.60
CA TYR A 85 9.38 9.91 16.03
C TYR A 85 10.64 10.69 16.42
N TRP A 86 11.64 10.76 15.54
CA TRP A 86 12.89 11.49 15.79
C TRP A 86 12.92 12.89 15.17
N SER A 87 11.80 13.35 14.60
CA SER A 87 11.66 14.68 13.98
C SER A 87 12.76 15.03 12.96
N THR A 88 13.28 14.04 12.24
CA THR A 88 14.42 14.19 11.32
C THR A 88 14.06 14.86 9.97
N GLY A 89 12.92 15.55 9.93
CA GLY A 89 12.37 16.20 8.74
C GLY A 89 11.25 15.41 8.08
N VAL A 90 10.69 15.97 7.01
CA VAL A 90 9.54 15.42 6.28
C VAL A 90 10.00 14.42 5.22
N VAL A 91 9.64 13.14 5.37
CA VAL A 91 9.89 12.12 4.35
C VAL A 91 8.66 11.95 3.44
N SER A 92 8.88 12.03 2.13
CA SER A 92 7.82 11.72 1.15
C SER A 92 7.60 10.21 1.03
N LYS A 93 6.33 9.79 1.05
CA LYS A 93 5.95 8.38 0.86
C LYS A 93 6.22 7.92 -0.57
N LYS A 94 7.27 7.14 -0.78
CA LYS A 94 7.67 6.55 -2.07
C LYS A 94 7.03 5.17 -2.27
N TYR A 95 7.00 4.69 -3.51
CA TYR A 95 6.55 3.34 -3.86
C TYR A 95 7.17 2.23 -2.99
N ARG A 96 8.48 2.32 -2.70
CA ARG A 96 9.16 1.33 -1.85
C ARG A 96 8.59 1.24 -0.43
N HIS A 97 7.97 2.31 0.08
CA HIS A 97 7.35 2.29 1.40
C HIS A 97 6.06 1.46 1.38
N ASP A 98 5.29 1.51 0.28
CA ASP A 98 4.13 0.64 0.11
C ASP A 98 4.56 -0.84 -0.01
N MET A 99 5.72 -1.12 -0.62
CA MET A 99 6.30 -2.48 -0.66
C MET A 99 6.72 -2.99 0.73
N GLU A 100 7.27 -2.11 1.56
CA GLU A 100 7.57 -2.45 2.97
C GLU A 100 6.29 -2.75 3.76
N SER A 101 5.22 -1.98 3.51
CA SER A 101 3.90 -2.26 4.07
C SER A 101 3.35 -3.63 3.67
N PHE A 102 3.53 -4.06 2.40
CA PHE A 102 3.16 -5.43 1.98
C PHE A 102 3.94 -6.51 2.74
N PHE A 103 5.21 -6.27 3.05
CA PHE A 103 5.98 -7.17 3.89
C PHE A 103 5.45 -7.22 5.33
N CYS A 104 5.09 -6.07 5.91
CA CYS A 104 4.42 -6.01 7.22
C CYS A 104 3.07 -6.75 7.21
N VAL A 105 2.27 -6.63 6.14
CA VAL A 105 1.03 -7.40 5.96
C VAL A 105 1.30 -8.90 5.96
N LEU A 106 2.33 -9.36 5.23
CA LEU A 106 2.71 -10.78 5.21
C LEU A 106 3.10 -11.26 6.61
N LEU A 107 3.89 -10.48 7.36
CA LEU A 107 4.27 -10.83 8.74
C LEU A 107 3.04 -10.87 9.67
N TRP A 108 2.14 -9.89 9.56
CA TRP A 108 0.93 -9.82 10.37
C TRP A 108 0.02 -11.04 10.21
N ILE A 109 -0.05 -11.61 9.01
CA ILE A 109 -0.92 -12.76 8.73
C ILE A 109 -0.26 -14.08 9.16
N CYS A 110 1.07 -14.13 9.20
CA CYS A 110 1.83 -15.34 9.51
C CYS A 110 2.14 -15.52 11.01
N ILE A 111 1.96 -14.49 11.84
CA ILE A 111 2.25 -14.48 13.28
C ILE A 111 0.93 -14.50 14.05
#